data_AF-A0A973JUK8-F1
#
_entry.id   AF-A0A973JUK8-F1
#
_cell.length_a   1.000
_cell.length_b   1.000
_cell.length_c   1.000
_cell.angle_alpha   90.00
_cell.angle_beta   90.00
_cell.angle_gamma   90.00
#
_symmetry.space_group_name_H-M   'P 1'
#
loop_
_entity.id
_entity.type
_entity.pdbx_description
1 polymer ?
#
loop_
_entity_poly.entity_id
_entity_poly.type
_entity_poly.pdbx_seq_one_letter_code
_entity_poly.pdbx_strand_id
1 'polypeptide(L)'
;GSPYTRTVCADADVVPFRTMPEALTCLAQRLESRPGPAYYYVYFDMIDAACHAYGPDSVYVDAEIDIALTALDRLLHPALQASRGDVALLLIADHGQIAIETKTTIALNRLLPELAQATRTNSSGKPLVPAGSRRDMFLYIRDERLDEIYTNLTRALDGRAEVHRTADLIAAGFFGGEPSPTFLSRVGNLVVLPYAGETVWWEFGERGKFESTHRGAHGGLTREEALTQLGALYYGR
;
A
#
# COMPACT_ATOMS: atom_id res chain seq x y z
N GLY A 1 -12.03 -10.37 11.21
CA GLY A 1 -10.84 -9.65 10.71
C GLY A 1 -10.00 -10.55 9.82
N SER A 2 -9.26 -9.98 8.87
CA SER A 2 -8.28 -10.70 8.04
C SER A 2 -7.17 -11.30 8.93
N PRO A 3 -6.33 -12.23 8.41
CA PRO A 3 -5.16 -12.71 9.14
C PRO A 3 -4.26 -11.56 9.62
N TYR A 4 -4.07 -10.53 8.79
CA TYR A 4 -3.33 -9.32 9.14
C TYR A 4 -3.93 -8.63 10.36
N THR A 5 -5.22 -8.29 10.34
CA THR A 5 -5.91 -7.63 11.47
C THR A 5 -5.78 -8.44 12.76
N ARG A 6 -5.89 -9.78 12.69
CA ARG A 6 -5.74 -10.63 13.88
C ARG A 6 -4.33 -10.58 14.46
N THR A 7 -3.31 -10.49 13.61
CA THR A 7 -1.92 -10.39 14.05
C THR A 7 -1.61 -9.01 14.63
N VAL A 8 -1.97 -7.93 13.94
CA VAL A 8 -1.62 -6.57 14.38
C VAL A 8 -2.48 -6.07 15.55
N CYS A 9 -3.68 -6.63 15.73
CA CYS A 9 -4.56 -6.34 16.86
C CYS A 9 -4.57 -7.46 17.91
N ALA A 10 -3.54 -8.31 17.93
CA ALA A 10 -3.41 -9.33 18.97
C ALA A 10 -3.46 -8.65 20.36
N ASP A 11 -4.25 -9.21 21.27
CA ASP A 11 -4.48 -8.72 22.64
C ASP A 11 -5.14 -7.32 22.75
N ALA A 12 -5.57 -6.72 21.64
CA ALA A 12 -6.31 -5.46 21.62
C ALA A 12 -7.83 -5.67 21.75
N ASP A 13 -8.54 -4.70 22.35
CA ASP A 13 -10.00 -4.61 22.30
C ASP A 13 -10.43 -4.04 20.93
N VAL A 14 -10.83 -4.91 20.00
CA VAL A 14 -11.19 -4.53 18.63
C VAL A 14 -12.64 -4.07 18.57
N VAL A 15 -12.83 -2.78 18.29
CA VAL A 15 -14.14 -2.16 18.09
C VAL A 15 -14.40 -1.97 16.59
N PRO A 16 -15.37 -2.68 15.98
CA PRO A 16 -15.72 -2.45 14.59
C PRO A 16 -16.51 -1.14 14.44
N PHE A 17 -16.37 -0.50 13.29
CA PHE A 17 -17.17 0.64 12.87
C PHE A 17 -17.43 0.54 11.36
N ARG A 18 -18.39 1.31 10.86
CA ARG A 18 -18.75 1.37 9.44
C ARG A 18 -18.34 2.67 8.78
N THR A 19 -18.27 3.75 9.55
CA THR A 19 -17.96 5.09 9.04
C THR A 19 -16.94 5.78 9.95
N MET A 20 -16.20 6.75 9.41
CA MET A 20 -15.30 7.57 10.22
C MET A 20 -16.02 8.29 11.37
N PRO A 21 -17.21 8.90 11.18
CA PRO A 21 -17.95 9.47 12.31
C PRO A 21 -18.26 8.48 13.44
N GLU A 22 -18.60 7.23 13.10
CA GLU A 22 -18.82 6.18 14.10
C GLU A 22 -17.51 5.85 14.84
N ALA A 23 -16.40 5.67 14.11
CA ALA A 23 -15.08 5.40 14.69
C ALA A 23 -14.65 6.51 15.67
N LEU A 24 -14.76 7.77 15.26
CA LEU A 24 -14.37 8.93 16.07
C LEU A 24 -15.27 9.11 17.29
N THR A 25 -16.58 8.87 17.15
CA THR A 25 -17.52 8.90 18.27
C THR A 25 -17.21 7.82 19.29
N CYS A 26 -16.92 6.59 18.83
CA CYS A 26 -16.50 5.50 19.70
C CYS A 26 -15.18 5.82 20.41
N LEU A 27 -14.21 6.40 19.70
CA LEU A 27 -12.94 6.81 20.28
C LEU A 27 -13.13 7.87 21.37
N ALA A 28 -13.92 8.91 21.12
CA ALA A 28 -14.24 9.95 22.10
C ALA A 28 -14.85 9.37 23.39
N GLN A 29 -15.86 8.50 23.27
CA GLN A 29 -16.47 7.83 24.42
C GLN A 29 -15.49 6.94 25.21
N ARG A 30 -14.55 6.29 24.51
CA ARG A 30 -13.53 5.43 25.12
C ARG A 30 -12.45 6.24 25.83
N LEU A 31 -12.09 7.42 25.32
CA LEU A 31 -11.18 8.35 25.98
C LEU A 31 -11.78 8.84 27.31
N GLU A 32 -13.08 9.14 27.34
CA GLU A 32 -13.77 9.61 28.56
C GLU A 32 -13.93 8.52 29.63
N SER A 33 -14.15 7.28 29.21
CA SER A 33 -14.50 6.17 30.12
C SER A 33 -13.32 5.35 30.64
N ARG A 34 -12.12 5.49 30.06
CA ARG A 34 -10.94 4.68 30.42
C ARG A 34 -10.08 5.38 31.48
N PRO A 35 -9.92 4.79 32.68
CA PRO A 35 -8.95 5.30 33.64
C PRO A 35 -7.52 4.85 33.30
N GLY A 36 -6.56 5.77 33.39
CA GLY A 36 -5.13 5.49 33.25
C GLY A 36 -4.63 5.45 31.80
N PRO A 37 -3.33 5.10 31.60
CA PRO A 37 -2.72 5.10 30.27
C PRO A 37 -3.38 4.10 29.32
N ALA A 38 -3.61 4.54 28.09
CA ALA A 38 -4.18 3.71 27.02
C ALA A 38 -3.58 4.11 25.67
N TYR A 39 -3.54 3.15 24.75
CA TYR A 39 -3.16 3.36 23.36
C TYR A 39 -4.35 3.01 22.47
N TYR A 40 -4.76 3.95 21.64
CA TYR A 40 -5.86 3.78 20.70
C TYR A 40 -5.33 3.88 19.28
N TYR A 41 -5.80 2.98 18.41
CA TYR A 41 -5.44 2.97 16.99
C TYR A 41 -6.73 2.96 16.17
N VAL A 42 -6.87 3.95 15.28
CA VAL A 42 -7.99 4.06 14.35
C VAL A 42 -7.40 4.16 12.94
N TYR A 43 -7.96 3.37 12.02
CA TYR A 43 -7.56 3.31 10.61
C TYR A 43 -8.76 3.65 9.73
N PHE A 44 -8.57 4.40 8.66
CA PHE A 44 -9.62 4.69 7.68
C PHE A 44 -9.00 4.72 6.28
N ASP A 45 -9.68 4.10 5.31
CA ASP A 45 -9.22 3.87 3.94
C ASP A 45 -9.87 4.81 2.91
N MET A 46 -10.78 5.69 3.34
CA MET A 46 -11.61 6.50 2.45
C MET A 46 -10.83 7.40 1.49
N ILE A 47 -9.75 8.04 1.96
CA ILE A 47 -8.89 8.91 1.15
C ILE A 47 -8.14 8.07 0.11
N ASP A 48 -7.59 6.92 0.52
CA ASP A 48 -6.92 5.97 -0.38
C ASP A 48 -7.87 5.47 -1.48
N ALA A 49 -9.08 5.07 -1.09
CA ALA A 49 -10.12 4.64 -2.01
C ALA A 49 -10.53 5.74 -2.99
N ALA A 50 -10.67 6.99 -2.52
CA ALA A 50 -10.97 8.15 -3.37
C ALA A 50 -9.83 8.43 -4.36
N CYS A 51 -8.57 8.38 -3.92
CA CYS A 51 -7.41 8.56 -4.77
C CYS A 51 -7.35 7.47 -5.85
N HIS A 52 -7.60 6.20 -5.50
CA HIS A 52 -7.68 5.13 -6.48
C HIS A 52 -8.81 5.35 -7.49
N ALA A 53 -10.00 5.74 -7.05
CA ALA A 53 -11.16 5.89 -7.92
C ALA A 53 -11.06 7.11 -8.86
N TYR A 54 -10.58 8.24 -8.35
CA TYR A 54 -10.69 9.53 -9.02
C TYR A 54 -9.35 10.16 -9.42
N GLY A 55 -8.25 9.69 -8.83
CA GLY A 55 -6.91 10.27 -8.94
C GLY A 55 -6.62 11.20 -7.76
N PRO A 56 -5.36 11.26 -7.28
CA PRO A 56 -4.99 12.03 -6.08
C PRO A 56 -5.23 13.54 -6.23
N ASP A 57 -5.14 14.09 -7.44
CA ASP A 57 -5.33 15.52 -7.71
C ASP A 57 -6.80 15.90 -8.01
N SER A 58 -7.75 15.01 -7.70
CA SER A 58 -9.16 15.24 -8.02
C SER A 58 -9.89 16.01 -6.90
N VAL A 59 -10.87 16.83 -7.29
CA VAL A 59 -11.75 17.53 -6.35
C VAL A 59 -12.53 16.60 -5.41
N TYR A 60 -12.67 15.32 -5.77
CA TYR A 60 -13.29 14.30 -4.93
C TYR A 60 -12.38 13.92 -3.76
N VAL A 61 -11.06 13.86 -3.99
CA VAL A 61 -10.07 13.61 -2.93
C VAL A 61 -9.99 14.81 -1.99
N ASP A 62 -9.98 16.04 -2.53
CA ASP A 62 -10.00 17.25 -1.71
C ASP A 62 -11.22 17.28 -0.76
N ALA A 63 -12.40 16.91 -1.28
CA ALA A 63 -13.62 16.82 -0.48
C ALA A 63 -13.55 15.73 0.58
N GLU A 64 -12.91 14.58 0.29
CA GLU A 64 -12.74 13.49 1.26
C GLU A 64 -11.75 13.87 2.37
N ILE A 65 -10.70 14.63 2.05
CA ILE A 65 -9.78 15.18 3.04
C ILE A 65 -10.50 16.21 3.92
N ASP A 66 -11.26 17.13 3.32
CA ASP A 66 -12.02 18.15 4.05
C ASP A 66 -13.03 17.53 5.02
N ILE A 67 -13.78 16.52 4.59
CA ILE A 67 -14.74 15.86 5.47
C ILE A 67 -14.05 15.08 6.60
N ALA A 68 -12.89 14.47 6.33
CA ALA A 68 -12.11 13.77 7.35
C ALA A 68 -11.58 14.73 8.42
N LEU A 69 -10.99 15.86 8.02
CA LEU A 69 -10.50 16.89 8.92
C LEU A 69 -11.64 17.54 9.71
N THR A 70 -12.77 17.81 9.05
CA THR A 70 -13.98 18.34 9.70
C THR A 70 -14.52 17.35 10.74
N ALA A 71 -14.55 16.05 10.43
CA ALA A 71 -15.01 15.03 11.37
C ALA A 71 -14.08 14.93 12.60
N LEU A 72 -12.76 15.01 12.39
CA LEU A 72 -11.78 15.07 13.49
C LEU A 72 -12.01 16.29 14.39
N ASP A 73 -12.17 17.48 13.79
CA ASP A 73 -12.44 18.74 14.50
C ASP A 73 -13.76 18.69 15.29
N ARG A 74 -14.81 18.09 14.72
CA ARG A 74 -16.15 18.14 15.31
C ARG A 74 -16.42 17.04 16.31
N LEU A 75 -15.89 15.84 16.09
CA LEU A 75 -16.25 14.64 16.86
C LEU A 75 -15.17 14.22 17.86
N LEU A 76 -13.90 14.43 17.53
CA LEU A 76 -12.79 13.97 18.38
C LEU A 76 -12.13 15.11 19.16
N HIS A 77 -11.89 16.25 18.51
CA HIS A 77 -11.18 17.38 19.12
C HIS A 77 -11.80 17.86 20.45
N PRO A 78 -13.13 17.99 20.61
CA PRO A 78 -13.72 18.41 21.88
C PRO A 78 -13.46 17.42 23.03
N ALA A 79 -13.50 16.12 22.73
CA ALA A 79 -13.21 15.08 23.72
C ALA A 79 -11.72 15.09 24.13
N LEU A 80 -10.83 15.35 23.19
CA LEU A 80 -9.40 15.53 23.46
C LEU A 80 -9.14 16.76 24.34
N GLN A 81 -9.78 17.89 24.06
CA GLN A 81 -9.67 19.11 24.86
C GLN A 81 -10.24 18.96 26.28
N ALA A 82 -11.32 18.18 26.43
CA ALA A 82 -11.95 17.91 27.72
C ALA A 82 -11.24 16.81 28.53
N SER A 83 -10.25 16.13 27.94
CA SER A 83 -9.49 15.07 28.60
C SER A 83 -8.83 15.58 29.88
N ARG A 84 -8.89 14.78 30.94
CA ARG A 84 -8.28 15.10 32.25
C ARG A 84 -6.80 14.74 32.33
N GLY A 85 -6.30 13.92 31.40
CA GLY A 85 -4.90 13.50 31.33
C GLY A 85 -4.23 13.96 30.04
N ASP A 86 -2.92 13.78 29.98
CA ASP A 86 -2.12 14.15 28.81
C ASP A 86 -2.38 13.17 27.66
N VAL A 87 -2.68 13.72 26.48
CA VAL A 87 -2.99 12.95 25.27
C VAL A 87 -2.13 13.43 24.12
N ALA A 88 -1.44 12.50 23.47
CA ALA A 88 -0.79 12.73 22.19
C ALA A 88 -1.65 12.13 21.07
N LEU A 89 -2.14 12.97 20.16
CA LEU A 89 -2.76 12.54 18.91
C LEU A 89 -1.70 12.53 17.82
N LEU A 90 -1.45 11.34 17.25
CA LEU A 90 -0.61 11.16 16.09
C LEU A 90 -1.48 10.85 14.87
N LEU A 91 -1.26 11.61 13.80
CA LEU A 91 -1.92 11.44 12.50
C LEU A 91 -0.84 11.04 11.49
N ILE A 92 -0.99 9.86 10.91
CA ILE A 92 -0.02 9.31 9.95
C ILE A 92 -0.75 8.75 8.74
N ALA A 93 -0.07 8.73 7.60
CA ALA A 93 -0.41 7.86 6.48
C ALA A 93 0.75 6.88 6.24
N ASP A 94 0.44 5.69 5.77
CA ASP A 94 1.41 4.66 5.42
C ASP A 94 2.12 4.93 4.08
N HIS A 95 1.43 5.59 3.15
CA HIS A 95 1.98 6.03 1.87
C HIS A 95 1.20 7.22 1.29
N GLY A 96 1.76 7.85 0.25
CA GLY A 96 1.01 8.73 -0.64
C GLY A 96 0.50 7.99 -1.88
N GLN A 97 0.13 8.72 -2.93
CA GLN A 97 -0.29 8.16 -4.21
C GLN A 97 0.13 9.07 -5.37
N ILE A 98 0.24 8.51 -6.58
CA ILE A 98 0.39 9.25 -7.83
C ILE A 98 -0.79 9.00 -8.77
N ALA A 99 -1.03 9.95 -9.67
CA ALA A 99 -1.93 9.73 -10.79
C ALA A 99 -1.36 8.71 -11.79
N ILE A 100 -2.22 7.85 -12.33
CA ILE A 100 -1.87 6.84 -13.33
C ILE A 100 -2.92 6.81 -14.47
N GLU A 101 -2.49 6.39 -15.65
CA GLU A 101 -3.38 6.08 -16.78
C GLU A 101 -3.32 4.58 -17.08
N THR A 102 -4.41 3.87 -16.77
CA THR A 102 -4.43 2.41 -16.93
C THR A 102 -4.35 1.99 -18.39
N LYS A 103 -4.78 2.83 -19.34
CA LYS A 103 -4.67 2.55 -20.79
C LYS A 103 -3.23 2.49 -21.30
N THR A 104 -2.28 3.13 -20.61
CA THR A 104 -0.85 3.12 -20.98
C THR A 104 -0.04 2.10 -20.19
N THR A 105 -0.70 1.28 -19.37
CA THR A 105 -0.04 0.23 -18.58
C THR A 105 0.68 -0.76 -19.49
N ILE A 106 1.94 -1.04 -19.14
CA ILE A 106 2.78 -1.99 -19.85
C ILE A 106 2.41 -3.41 -19.40
N ALA A 107 1.86 -4.20 -20.31
CA ALA A 107 1.68 -5.63 -20.09
C ALA A 107 3.03 -6.36 -20.23
N LEU A 108 3.68 -6.72 -19.12
CA LEU A 108 5.04 -7.30 -19.15
C LEU A 108 5.10 -8.61 -19.94
N ASN A 109 4.09 -9.46 -19.83
CA ASN A 109 4.01 -10.73 -20.55
C ASN A 109 3.68 -10.56 -22.05
N ARG A 110 3.30 -9.36 -22.50
CA ARG A 110 3.22 -9.02 -23.93
C ARG A 110 4.52 -8.38 -24.43
N LEU A 111 5.12 -7.53 -23.61
CA LEU A 111 6.41 -6.92 -23.88
C LEU A 111 7.51 -7.98 -24.00
N LEU A 112 7.45 -8.99 -23.14
CA LEU A 112 8.40 -10.10 -23.08
C LEU A 112 7.64 -11.45 -23.03
N PRO A 113 7.24 -12.02 -24.17
CA PRO A 113 6.42 -13.23 -24.22
C PRO A 113 7.03 -14.46 -23.53
N GLU A 114 8.36 -14.57 -23.50
CA GLU A 114 9.09 -15.64 -22.82
C GLU A 114 8.94 -15.60 -21.30
N LEU A 115 8.48 -14.47 -20.74
CA LEU A 115 8.33 -14.27 -19.30
C LEU A 115 7.44 -15.35 -18.69
N ALA A 116 6.31 -15.68 -19.35
CA ALA A 116 5.39 -16.71 -18.86
C ALA A 116 6.03 -18.11 -18.77
N GLN A 117 6.94 -18.44 -19.69
CA GLN A 117 7.65 -19.72 -19.69
C GLN A 117 8.80 -19.74 -18.67
N ALA A 118 9.39 -18.57 -18.41
CA ALA A 118 10.45 -18.40 -17.43
C ALA A 118 9.94 -18.29 -15.99
N THR A 119 8.64 -18.05 -15.77
CA THR A 119 8.04 -18.03 -14.43
C THR A 119 8.04 -19.43 -13.79
N ARG A 120 8.35 -19.48 -12.49
CA ARG A 120 8.17 -20.64 -11.60
C ARG A 120 6.68 -21.04 -11.57
N THR A 121 6.41 -22.30 -11.26
CA THR A 121 5.03 -22.82 -11.22
C THR A 121 4.60 -23.20 -9.82
N ASN A 122 3.30 -23.14 -9.55
CA ASN A 122 2.71 -23.73 -8.35
C ASN A 122 2.67 -25.27 -8.43
N SER A 123 2.15 -25.92 -7.38
CA SER A 123 2.01 -27.38 -7.31
C SER A 123 1.11 -27.99 -8.39
N SER A 124 0.27 -27.19 -9.06
CA SER A 124 -0.56 -27.62 -10.19
C SER A 124 0.08 -27.35 -11.55
N GLY A 125 1.36 -26.95 -11.59
CA GLY A 125 2.08 -26.66 -12.83
C GLY A 125 1.70 -25.34 -13.51
N LYS A 126 0.88 -24.50 -12.87
CA LYS A 126 0.50 -23.18 -13.41
C LYS A 126 1.56 -22.14 -13.03
N PRO A 127 1.93 -21.20 -13.93
CA PRO A 127 2.82 -20.09 -13.59
C PRO A 127 2.33 -19.35 -12.34
N LEU A 128 3.26 -19.00 -11.45
CA LEU A 128 2.96 -18.16 -10.30
C LEU A 128 2.48 -16.78 -10.78
N VAL A 129 1.43 -16.30 -10.13
CA VAL A 129 0.89 -14.96 -10.40
C VAL A 129 1.85 -13.94 -9.79
N PRO A 130 2.24 -12.88 -10.52
CA PRO A 130 3.03 -11.79 -9.94
C PRO A 130 2.38 -11.22 -8.67
N ALA A 131 3.21 -10.81 -7.72
CA ALA A 131 2.77 -10.15 -6.50
C ALA A 131 3.02 -8.63 -6.58
N GLY A 132 2.61 -7.91 -5.54
CA GLY A 132 2.68 -6.46 -5.49
C GLY A 132 1.56 -5.81 -6.29
N SER A 133 1.84 -4.61 -6.80
CA SER A 133 0.89 -3.76 -7.53
C SER A 133 1.41 -3.39 -8.92
N ARG A 134 0.74 -2.43 -9.56
CA ARG A 134 1.20 -1.85 -10.84
C ARG A 134 2.46 -0.98 -10.70
N ARG A 135 2.86 -0.67 -9.47
CA ARG A 135 3.97 0.21 -9.13
C ARG A 135 5.18 -0.53 -8.53
N ASP A 136 5.00 -1.80 -8.18
CA ASP A 136 6.02 -2.67 -7.53
C ASP A 136 5.78 -4.15 -7.85
N MET A 137 5.77 -4.50 -9.14
CA MET A 137 5.37 -5.85 -9.54
C MET A 137 6.50 -6.86 -9.31
N PHE A 138 6.29 -7.78 -8.37
CA PHE A 138 7.23 -8.85 -8.04
C PHE A 138 7.01 -10.07 -8.94
N LEU A 139 8.11 -10.56 -9.53
CA LEU A 139 8.13 -11.69 -10.45
C LEU A 139 8.86 -12.89 -9.83
N TYR A 140 8.42 -14.08 -10.23
CA TYR A 140 8.92 -15.35 -9.71
C TYR A 140 9.60 -16.13 -10.83
N ILE A 141 10.81 -15.74 -11.22
CA ILE A 141 11.54 -16.33 -12.35
C ILE A 141 12.29 -17.59 -11.91
N ARG A 142 12.39 -18.59 -12.78
CA ARG A 142 13.23 -19.78 -12.52
C ARG A 142 14.70 -19.38 -12.48
N ASP A 143 15.47 -19.99 -11.58
CA ASP A 143 16.83 -19.53 -11.27
C ASP A 143 17.74 -19.63 -12.50
N GLU A 144 17.58 -20.66 -13.32
CA GLU A 144 18.33 -20.87 -14.56
C GLU A 144 18.01 -19.86 -15.68
N ARG A 145 16.93 -19.07 -15.54
CA ARG A 145 16.52 -18.03 -16.49
C ARG A 145 16.63 -16.61 -15.91
N LEU A 146 16.99 -16.47 -14.65
CA LEU A 146 16.92 -15.20 -13.92
C LEU A 146 17.76 -14.10 -14.60
N ASP A 147 19.01 -14.40 -14.95
CA ASP A 147 19.94 -13.42 -15.52
C ASP A 147 19.51 -12.93 -16.91
N GLU A 148 19.02 -13.87 -17.73
CA GLU A 148 18.49 -13.59 -19.07
C GLU A 148 17.26 -12.69 -18.98
N ILE A 149 16.28 -13.06 -18.15
CA ILE A 149 15.04 -12.30 -17.98
C ILE A 149 15.30 -10.93 -17.36
N TYR A 150 16.20 -10.85 -16.37
CA TYR A 150 16.63 -9.58 -15.80
C TYR A 150 17.19 -8.65 -16.88
N THR A 151 18.12 -9.14 -17.71
CA THR A 151 18.74 -8.36 -18.79
C THR A 151 17.72 -7.91 -19.83
N ASN A 152 16.83 -8.82 -20.25
CA ASN A 152 15.84 -8.53 -21.28
C ASN A 152 14.78 -7.54 -20.78
N LEU A 153 14.26 -7.70 -19.55
CA LEU A 153 13.31 -6.76 -18.96
C LEU A 153 13.95 -5.38 -18.76
N THR A 154 15.18 -5.32 -18.24
CA THR A 154 15.90 -4.06 -18.02
C THR A 154 16.03 -3.29 -19.34
N ARG A 155 16.43 -3.97 -20.42
CA ARG A 155 16.52 -3.36 -21.74
C ARG A 155 15.16 -2.95 -22.30
N ALA A 156 14.14 -3.79 -22.15
CA ALA A 156 12.81 -3.54 -22.69
C ALA A 156 12.06 -2.41 -21.97
N LEU A 157 12.44 -2.11 -20.72
CA LEU A 157 11.83 -1.10 -19.87
C LEU A 157 12.72 0.14 -19.68
N ASP A 158 13.82 0.24 -20.42
CA ASP A 158 14.74 1.38 -20.35
C ASP A 158 13.99 2.71 -20.53
N GLY A 159 14.26 3.66 -19.65
CA GLY A 159 13.57 4.95 -19.59
C GLY A 159 12.12 4.92 -19.04
N ARG A 160 11.57 3.76 -18.65
CA ARG A 160 10.19 3.63 -18.14
C ARG A 160 10.06 2.96 -16.77
N ALA A 161 10.93 2.01 -16.45
CA ALA A 161 10.97 1.36 -15.16
C ALA A 161 12.37 0.87 -14.82
N GLU A 162 12.66 0.74 -13.52
CA GLU A 162 13.81 -0.01 -13.05
C GLU A 162 13.43 -1.46 -12.80
N VAL A 163 14.34 -2.38 -13.13
CA VAL A 163 14.22 -3.80 -12.80
C VAL A 163 15.32 -4.12 -11.81
N HIS A 164 14.95 -4.68 -10.67
CA HIS A 164 15.90 -5.03 -9.61
C HIS A 164 15.79 -6.50 -9.28
N ARG A 165 16.93 -7.12 -8.95
CA ARG A 165 16.89 -8.38 -8.21
C ARG A 165 16.48 -8.07 -6.80
N THR A 166 15.52 -8.81 -6.28
CA THR A 166 15.05 -8.59 -4.91
C THR A 166 16.18 -8.78 -3.90
N ALA A 167 17.12 -9.69 -4.16
CA ALA A 167 18.29 -9.90 -3.33
C ALA A 167 19.14 -8.62 -3.16
N ASP A 168 19.26 -7.81 -4.21
CA ASP A 168 20.03 -6.56 -4.17
C ASP A 168 19.32 -5.52 -3.30
N LEU A 169 18.00 -5.42 -3.42
CA LEU A 169 17.18 -4.54 -2.57
C LEU A 169 17.18 -4.98 -1.10
N ILE A 170 17.17 -6.29 -0.83
CA ILE A 170 17.32 -6.84 0.52
C ILE A 170 18.69 -6.46 1.09
N ALA A 171 19.77 -6.68 0.33
CA ALA A 171 21.12 -6.32 0.76
C ALA A 171 21.29 -4.81 1.01
N ALA A 172 20.55 -3.99 0.26
CA ALA A 172 20.52 -2.53 0.44
C ALA A 172 19.58 -2.06 1.57
N GLY A 173 18.89 -2.96 2.27
CA GLY A 173 18.07 -2.64 3.45
C GLY A 173 16.66 -2.11 3.15
N PHE A 174 16.17 -2.25 1.92
CA PHE A 174 14.84 -1.75 1.54
C PHE A 174 13.68 -2.44 2.26
N PHE A 175 13.91 -3.65 2.80
CA PHE A 175 12.91 -4.43 3.52
C PHE A 175 13.08 -4.38 5.05
N GLY A 176 13.81 -3.38 5.55
CA GLY A 176 14.08 -3.18 6.97
C GLY A 176 15.24 -4.04 7.47
N GLY A 177 15.09 -4.61 8.67
CA GLY A 177 16.10 -5.48 9.30
C GLY A 177 16.27 -6.82 8.58
N GLU A 178 16.71 -7.85 9.30
CA GLU A 178 16.88 -9.18 8.72
C GLU A 178 15.52 -9.77 8.27
N PRO A 179 15.31 -10.04 6.97
CA PRO A 179 14.01 -10.53 6.51
C PRO A 179 13.71 -11.93 7.01
N SER A 180 12.47 -12.15 7.47
CA SER A 180 12.07 -13.46 7.98
C SER A 180 12.08 -14.55 6.90
N PRO A 181 12.28 -15.84 7.26
CA PRO A 181 12.16 -16.95 6.32
C PRO A 181 10.81 -16.98 5.59
N THR A 182 9.73 -16.54 6.25
CA THR A 182 8.40 -16.46 5.64
C THR A 182 8.35 -15.41 4.53
N PHE A 183 8.94 -14.22 4.76
CA PHE A 183 9.05 -13.19 3.74
C PHE A 183 9.89 -13.70 2.55
N LEU A 184 11.07 -14.27 2.82
CA LEU A 184 11.97 -14.78 1.79
C LEU A 184 11.33 -15.87 0.92
N SER A 185 10.44 -16.70 1.50
CA SER A 185 9.70 -17.72 0.75
C SER A 185 8.61 -17.15 -0.17
N ARG A 186 8.20 -15.90 0.03
CA ARG A 186 7.06 -15.27 -0.65
C ARG A 186 7.45 -14.14 -1.60
N VAL A 187 8.56 -13.47 -1.33
CA VAL A 187 9.03 -12.38 -2.17
C VAL A 187 9.49 -12.94 -3.53
N GLY A 188 9.17 -12.22 -4.61
CA GLY A 188 9.70 -12.54 -5.93
C GLY A 188 11.22 -12.42 -5.97
N ASN A 189 11.88 -12.98 -6.99
CA ASN A 189 13.32 -12.82 -7.18
C ASN A 189 13.68 -11.67 -8.13
N LEU A 190 12.69 -11.08 -8.80
CA LEU A 190 12.78 -9.78 -9.45
C LEU A 190 11.63 -8.88 -8.98
N VAL A 191 11.84 -7.57 -9.00
CA VAL A 191 10.80 -6.56 -8.89
C VAL A 191 10.96 -5.54 -10.01
N VAL A 192 9.84 -5.09 -10.56
CA VAL A 192 9.78 -4.01 -11.56
C VAL A 192 9.16 -2.79 -10.90
N LEU A 193 9.89 -1.68 -10.89
CA LEU A 193 9.55 -0.41 -10.25
C LEU A 193 9.41 0.68 -11.33
N PRO A 194 8.18 0.99 -11.80
CA PRO A 194 7.95 2.00 -12.82
C PRO A 194 8.26 3.41 -12.33
N TYR A 195 8.77 4.25 -13.24
CA TYR A 195 8.94 5.68 -12.99
C TYR A 195 7.60 6.40 -12.82
N ALA A 196 7.63 7.66 -12.38
CA ALA A 196 6.42 8.46 -12.19
C ALA A 196 5.53 8.47 -13.46
N GLY A 197 4.23 8.25 -13.28
CA GLY A 197 3.23 8.19 -14.36
C GLY A 197 3.20 6.87 -15.15
N GLU A 198 4.19 5.99 -14.98
CA GLU A 198 4.24 4.69 -15.66
C GLU A 198 3.59 3.59 -14.81
N THR A 199 3.11 2.53 -15.46
CA THR A 199 2.57 1.36 -14.76
C THR A 199 2.93 0.10 -15.50
N VAL A 200 3.16 -0.98 -14.75
CA VAL A 200 3.36 -2.32 -15.31
C VAL A 200 2.28 -3.24 -14.80
N TRP A 201 1.90 -4.24 -15.58
CA TRP A 201 0.98 -5.28 -15.11
C TRP A 201 1.19 -6.59 -15.85
N TRP A 202 0.52 -7.62 -15.34
CA TRP A 202 0.37 -8.89 -16.02
C TRP A 202 -0.98 -8.94 -16.72
N GLU A 203 -0.98 -9.11 -18.05
CA GLU A 203 -2.22 -9.31 -18.79
C GLU A 203 -2.69 -10.76 -18.62
N PHE A 204 -3.89 -10.92 -18.07
CA PHE A 204 -4.53 -12.22 -17.92
C PHE A 204 -5.48 -12.45 -19.09
N GLY A 205 -5.45 -13.64 -19.70
CA GLY A 205 -6.28 -13.96 -20.87
C GLY A 205 -7.79 -14.02 -20.61
N GLU A 206 -8.23 -13.93 -19.36
CA GLU A 206 -9.63 -13.85 -18.97
C GLU A 206 -10.04 -12.37 -18.84
N ARG A 207 -10.93 -11.91 -19.71
CA ARG A 207 -11.39 -10.52 -19.72
C ARG A 207 -11.98 -10.13 -18.36
N GLY A 208 -11.59 -8.99 -17.83
CA GLY A 208 -12.01 -8.49 -16.51
C GLY A 208 -11.22 -9.06 -15.33
N LYS A 209 -10.35 -10.06 -15.54
CA LYS A 209 -9.54 -10.63 -14.46
C LYS A 209 -8.41 -9.68 -14.08
N PHE A 210 -8.53 -9.12 -12.87
CA PHE A 210 -7.58 -8.13 -12.33
C PHE A 210 -7.43 -6.86 -13.21
N GLU A 211 -8.41 -6.59 -14.08
CA GLU A 211 -8.55 -5.29 -14.72
C GLU A 211 -8.95 -4.26 -13.66
N SER A 212 -8.41 -3.06 -13.76
CA SER A 212 -8.70 -1.97 -12.84
C SER A 212 -8.90 -0.69 -13.63
N THR A 213 -9.88 0.10 -13.21
CA THR A 213 -10.15 1.44 -13.73
C THR A 213 -9.58 2.52 -12.81
N HIS A 214 -8.61 2.18 -11.96
CA HIS A 214 -8.00 3.13 -11.04
C HIS A 214 -7.32 4.27 -11.81
N ARG A 215 -7.34 5.44 -11.18
CA ARG A 215 -6.71 6.68 -11.63
C ARG A 215 -5.61 7.14 -10.69
N GLY A 216 -5.56 6.58 -9.48
CA GLY A 216 -4.45 6.70 -8.55
C GLY A 216 -3.82 5.34 -8.26
N ALA A 217 -2.52 5.32 -7.96
CA ALA A 217 -1.82 4.14 -7.46
C ALA A 217 -0.63 4.52 -6.57
N HIS A 218 -0.14 3.54 -5.83
CA HIS A 218 1.02 3.64 -4.94
C HIS A 218 1.80 2.32 -4.92
N GLY A 219 2.91 2.29 -4.19
CA GLY A 219 3.80 1.13 -4.03
C GLY A 219 5.19 1.34 -4.65
N GLY A 220 5.34 2.32 -5.54
CA GLY A 220 6.61 2.65 -6.17
C GLY A 220 7.53 3.48 -5.28
N LEU A 221 8.70 3.84 -5.83
CA LEU A 221 9.74 4.63 -5.13
C LEU A 221 9.68 6.13 -5.43
N THR A 222 8.62 6.64 -6.05
CA THR A 222 8.48 8.08 -6.24
C THR A 222 8.35 8.78 -4.90
N ARG A 223 8.75 10.06 -4.84
CA ARG A 223 8.68 10.83 -3.60
C ARG A 223 7.24 10.97 -3.12
N GLU A 224 6.31 11.13 -4.04
CA GLU A 224 4.88 11.27 -3.81
C GLU A 224 4.26 9.98 -3.24
N GLU A 225 4.78 8.81 -3.60
CA GLU A 225 4.35 7.53 -3.03
C GLU A 225 4.99 7.24 -1.67
N ALA A 226 6.30 7.51 -1.53
CA ALA A 226 7.09 7.07 -0.37
C ALA A 226 7.19 8.09 0.77
N LEU A 227 7.02 9.39 0.50
CA LEU A 227 7.05 10.43 1.54
C LEU A 227 5.64 10.66 2.08
N THR A 228 5.49 10.46 3.38
CA THR A 228 4.26 10.68 4.12
C THR A 228 4.44 11.77 5.17
N GLN A 229 3.32 12.29 5.70
CA GLN A 229 3.29 13.29 6.74
C GLN A 229 3.03 12.65 8.11
N LEU A 230 3.66 13.20 9.14
CA LEU A 230 3.34 12.94 10.55
C LEU A 230 2.79 14.23 11.16
N GLY A 231 1.52 14.22 11.50
CA GLY A 231 0.91 15.24 12.35
C GLY A 231 0.97 14.81 13.81
N ALA A 232 1.34 15.72 14.71
CA ALA A 232 1.33 15.50 16.15
C ALA A 232 0.65 16.67 16.86
N LEU A 233 -0.39 16.37 17.66
CA LEU A 233 -1.04 17.34 18.53
C LEU A 233 -1.01 16.81 19.97
N TYR A 234 -0.72 17.69 20.91
CA TYR A 234 -0.64 17.36 22.32
C TYR A 234 -1.73 18.14 23.09
N TYR A 235 -2.45 17.42 23.94
CA TYR A 235 -3.51 17.92 24.80
C TYR A 235 -3.17 17.56 26.25
N GLY A 236 -3.63 18.36 27.20
CA GLY A 236 -3.22 18.24 28.61
C GLY A 236 -2.34 19.41 29.04
N ARG A 237 -1.55 19.23 30.10
CA ARG A 237 -0.64 20.27 30.60
C ARG A 237 0.80 20.06 30.14
#